data_AF-A0A0V1AN36-F1
#
_entry.id   AF-A0A0V1AN36-F1
#
_cell.length_a   1.000
_cell.length_b   1.000
_cell.length_c   1.000
_cell.angle_alpha   90.00
_cell.angle_beta   90.00
_cell.angle_gamma   90.00
#
_symmetry.space_group_name_H-M   'P 1'
#
loop_
_entity.id
_entity.type
_entity.pdbx_description
1 polymer ?
#
loop_
_entity_poly.entity_id
_entity_poly.type
_entity_poly.pdbx_seq_one_letter_code
_entity_poly.pdbx_strand_id
1 'polypeptide(L)'
;MDQVVNQLVEHVQALQAQLALTKPTVLASARKFAMKNYLVDAGLWHCVENKNVDHERDQLALAKINLLINPCSSVDVSKAMTAKQAWEKLRCAYEDIGLVRRILLYSSLFKT
;
A
#
# COMPACT_ATOMS: atom_id res chain seq x y z
N MET A 1 9.87 7.93 -41.90
CA MET A 1 9.05 8.62 -40.87
C MET A 1 8.84 7.72 -39.65
N ASP A 2 9.01 6.41 -39.79
CA ASP A 2 8.73 5.40 -38.75
C ASP A 2 9.71 5.33 -37.57
N GLN A 3 11.00 5.59 -37.77
CA GLN A 3 11.99 5.36 -36.71
C GLN A 3 11.85 6.33 -35.53
N VAL A 4 11.56 7.60 -35.81
CA VAL A 4 11.35 8.65 -34.79
C VAL A 4 10.03 8.41 -34.05
N VAL A 5 8.99 7.96 -34.77
CA VAL A 5 7.68 7.63 -34.17
C VAL A 5 7.79 6.41 -33.26
N ASN A 6 8.49 5.35 -33.68
CA ASN A 6 8.72 4.17 -32.85
C ASN A 6 9.53 4.50 -31.59
N GLN A 7 10.59 5.31 -31.70
CA GLN A 7 11.35 5.75 -30.53
C GLN A 7 10.49 6.59 -29.57
N LEU A 8 9.62 7.45 -30.09
CA LEU A 8 8.72 8.24 -29.26
C LEU A 8 7.69 7.36 -28.55
N VAL A 9 7.15 6.34 -29.23
CA VAL A 9 6.21 5.37 -28.63
C VAL A 9 6.88 4.57 -27.50
N GLU A 10 8.10 4.06 -27.73
CA GLU A 10 8.88 3.36 -26.70
C GLU A 10 9.15 4.25 -25.49
N HIS A 11 9.55 5.51 -25.70
CA HIS A 11 9.76 6.47 -24.62
C HIS A 11 8.49 6.79 -23.83
N VAL A 12 7.35 6.94 -24.51
CA VAL A 12 6.05 7.17 -23.86
C VAL A 12 5.64 5.94 -23.04
N GLN A 13 5.83 4.73 -23.55
CA GLN A 13 5.56 3.50 -22.82
C GLN A 13 6.48 3.34 -21.61
N ALA A 14 7.77 3.67 -21.73
CA ALA A 14 8.72 3.66 -20.63
C ALA A 14 8.35 4.69 -19.55
N LEU A 15 7.97 5.90 -19.95
CA LEU A 15 7.47 6.94 -19.03
C LEU A 15 6.18 6.52 -18.32
N GLN A 16 5.24 5.91 -19.04
CA GLN A 16 4.02 5.36 -18.45
C GLN A 16 4.31 4.24 -17.45
N ALA A 17 5.25 3.34 -17.76
CA ALA A 17 5.69 2.29 -16.85
C ALA A 17 6.39 2.84 -15.60
N GLN A 18 7.25 3.86 -15.76
CA GLN A 18 7.89 4.53 -14.62
C GLN A 18 6.89 5.29 -13.74
N LEU A 19 5.91 5.96 -14.34
CA LEU A 19 4.83 6.66 -13.62
C LEU A 19 3.92 5.67 -12.88
N ALA A 20 3.63 4.53 -13.49
CA ALA A 20 2.91 3.42 -12.87
C ALA A 20 3.69 2.78 -11.71
N LEU A 21 5.03 2.87 -11.71
CA LEU A 21 5.88 2.41 -10.61
C LEU A 21 6.00 3.40 -9.45
N THR A 22 5.92 4.70 -9.74
CA THR A 22 6.13 5.77 -8.76
C THR A 22 4.87 6.13 -7.97
N LYS A 23 3.70 6.15 -8.64
CA LYS A 23 2.42 6.46 -8.00
C LYS A 23 2.06 5.52 -6.83
N PRO A 24 2.20 4.18 -6.92
CA PRO A 24 1.78 3.27 -5.85
C PRO A 24 2.64 3.38 -4.58
N THR A 25 3.95 3.68 -4.69
CA THR A 25 4.87 3.61 -3.54
C THR A 25 4.78 4.82 -2.62
N VAL A 26 4.68 6.04 -3.19
CA VAL A 26 4.47 7.27 -2.38
C VAL A 26 3.11 7.21 -1.70
N LEU A 27 2.10 6.67 -2.39
CA LEU A 27 0.79 6.42 -1.82
C LEU A 27 0.83 5.35 -0.72
N ALA A 28 1.59 4.26 -0.87
CA ALA A 28 1.67 3.18 0.12
C ALA A 28 2.30 3.65 1.45
N SER A 29 3.46 4.31 1.40
CA SER A 29 4.11 4.82 2.62
C SER A 29 3.31 5.93 3.30
N ALA A 30 2.74 6.86 2.51
CA ALA A 30 1.86 7.90 3.03
C ALA A 30 0.58 7.32 3.64
N ARG A 31 -0.03 6.30 3.04
CA ARG A 31 -1.23 5.63 3.59
C ARG A 31 -0.93 4.84 4.85
N LYS A 32 0.21 4.13 4.93
CA LYS A 32 0.66 3.48 6.18
C LYS A 32 0.78 4.49 7.32
N PHE A 33 1.39 5.64 7.04
CA PHE A 33 1.56 6.71 8.01
C PHE A 33 0.22 7.35 8.43
N ALA A 34 -0.63 7.69 7.46
CA ALA A 34 -1.94 8.27 7.71
C ALA A 34 -2.84 7.34 8.53
N MET A 35 -2.87 6.04 8.21
CA MET A 35 -3.64 5.06 8.96
C MET A 35 -3.15 4.92 10.41
N LYS A 36 -1.83 4.89 10.62
CA LYS A 36 -1.26 4.87 11.98
C LYS A 36 -1.67 6.10 12.77
N ASN A 37 -1.53 7.29 12.20
CA ASN A 37 -1.90 8.54 12.88
C ASN A 37 -3.39 8.60 13.21
N TYR A 38 -4.25 8.15 12.29
CA TYR A 38 -5.69 8.09 12.52
C TYR A 38 -6.07 7.18 13.69
N LEU A 39 -5.45 6.00 13.79
CA LEU A 39 -5.67 5.08 14.91
C LEU A 39 -5.09 5.62 16.23
N VAL A 40 -3.98 6.34 16.20
CA VAL A 40 -3.40 7.00 17.38
C VAL A 40 -4.31 8.13 17.87
N ASP A 41 -4.76 9.00 16.96
CA ASP A 41 -5.68 10.10 17.25
C ASP A 41 -7.02 9.60 17.85
N ALA A 42 -7.55 8.51 17.29
CA ALA A 42 -8.75 7.86 17.83
C ALA A 42 -8.51 7.08 19.14
N GLY A 43 -7.28 7.01 19.65
CA GLY A 43 -6.92 6.24 20.84
C GLY A 43 -7.01 4.72 20.64
N LEU A 44 -7.07 4.23 19.41
CA LEU A 44 -7.30 2.83 19.02
C LEU A 44 -6.04 2.06 18.65
N TRP A 45 -4.88 2.72 18.64
CA TRP A 45 -3.60 2.08 18.28
C TRP A 45 -3.27 0.83 19.13
N HIS A 46 -3.74 0.78 20.37
CA HIS A 46 -3.58 -0.39 21.24
C HIS A 46 -4.26 -1.67 20.70
N CYS A 47 -5.30 -1.55 19.87
CA CYS A 47 -6.00 -2.68 19.24
C CYS A 47 -5.10 -3.43 18.24
N VAL A 48 -4.15 -2.74 17.61
CA VAL A 48 -3.20 -3.35 16.67
C VAL A 48 -1.90 -3.81 17.34
N GLU A 49 -1.67 -3.41 18.60
CA GLU A 49 -0.50 -3.79 19.41
C GLU A 49 -0.72 -5.06 20.23
N ASN A 50 -1.85 -5.77 20.07
CA ASN A 50 -2.11 -7.06 20.70
C ASN A 50 -2.23 -7.00 22.24
N LYS A 51 -2.68 -5.85 22.77
CA LYS A 51 -3.06 -5.72 24.18
C LYS A 51 -4.44 -6.38 24.38
N ASN A 52 -4.78 -6.86 25.58
CA ASN A 52 -6.15 -7.33 25.86
C ASN A 52 -7.12 -6.16 25.62
N VAL A 53 -7.80 -6.16 24.47
CA VAL A 53 -8.70 -5.10 24.05
C VAL A 53 -10.11 -5.65 24.02
N ASP A 54 -11.06 -4.84 24.49
CA ASP A 54 -12.47 -5.13 24.39
C ASP A 54 -12.91 -5.32 22.93
N HIS A 55 -13.84 -6.24 22.69
CA HIS A 55 -14.31 -6.61 21.37
C HIS A 55 -14.86 -5.39 20.61
N GLU A 56 -15.57 -4.49 21.29
CA GLU A 56 -16.14 -3.29 20.66
C GLU A 56 -15.07 -2.35 20.11
N ARG A 57 -13.97 -2.17 20.85
CA ARG A 57 -12.85 -1.31 20.42
C ARG A 57 -12.09 -1.91 19.26
N ASP A 58 -11.88 -3.24 19.27
CA ASP A 58 -11.27 -3.94 18.15
C ASP A 58 -12.12 -3.83 16.87
N GLN A 59 -13.44 -3.99 16.98
CA GLN A 59 -14.35 -3.82 15.83
C GLN A 59 -14.40 -2.37 15.33
N LEU A 60 -14.37 -1.38 16.22
CA LEU A 60 -14.29 0.02 15.83
C LEU A 60 -12.99 0.33 15.07
N ALA A 61 -11.87 -0.19 15.55
CA ALA A 61 -10.57 -0.05 14.88
C ALA A 61 -10.56 -0.75 13.52
N LEU A 62 -11.15 -1.95 13.42
CA LEU A 62 -11.29 -2.70 12.17
C LEU A 62 -12.15 -1.93 11.14
N ALA A 63 -13.31 -1.42 11.55
CA ALA A 63 -14.18 -0.63 10.68
C ALA A 63 -13.47 0.63 10.15
N LYS A 64 -12.75 1.33 11.03
CA LYS A 64 -11.92 2.50 10.67
C LYS A 64 -10.83 2.15 9.66
N ILE A 65 -10.15 1.01 9.85
CA ILE A 65 -9.17 0.51 8.88
C ILE A 65 -9.84 0.25 7.53
N ASN A 66 -10.98 -0.43 7.51
CA ASN A 66 -11.70 -0.74 6.27
C ASN A 66 -12.21 0.51 5.54
N LEU A 67 -12.68 1.54 6.25
CA LEU A 67 -13.19 2.79 5.66
C LEU A 67 -12.09 3.65 5.02
N LEU A 68 -10.86 3.61 5.56
CA LEU A 68 -9.75 4.42 5.04
C LEU A 68 -9.06 3.76 3.84
N ILE A 69 -9.26 2.46 3.65
CA ILE A 69 -8.69 1.68 2.56
C ILE A 69 -9.60 1.84 1.33
N ASN A 70 -9.01 2.19 0.19
CA ASN A 70 -9.77 2.20 -1.06
C ASN A 70 -10.21 0.75 -1.39
N PRO A 71 -11.48 0.48 -1.72
CA PRO A 71 -11.97 -0.87 -2.04
C PRO A 71 -11.14 -1.60 -3.11
N CYS A 72 -10.42 -0.88 -3.98
CA CYS A 72 -9.51 -1.48 -4.97
C CYS A 72 -8.18 -2.02 -4.40
N SER A 73 -7.88 -1.81 -3.12
CA SER A 73 -6.52 -2.04 -2.59
C SER A 73 -6.31 -3.32 -1.80
N SER A 74 -7.35 -4.06 -1.40
CA SER A 74 -7.16 -5.40 -0.81
C SER A 74 -8.47 -6.15 -0.55
N VAL A 75 -8.70 -7.28 -1.23
CA VAL A 75 -9.75 -8.28 -0.88
C VAL A 75 -9.38 -9.05 0.40
N ASP A 76 -8.12 -9.00 0.82
CA ASP A 76 -7.64 -9.78 1.97
C ASP A 76 -7.79 -9.04 3.29
N VAL A 77 -7.70 -7.70 3.28
CA VAL A 77 -7.96 -6.87 4.46
C VAL A 77 -9.45 -6.93 4.85
N SER A 78 -10.37 -7.02 3.88
CA SER A 78 -11.81 -7.17 4.18
C SER A 78 -12.16 -8.51 4.84
N LYS A 79 -11.28 -9.52 4.76
CA LYS A 79 -11.43 -10.82 5.44
C LYS A 79 -10.80 -10.83 6.84
N ALA A 80 -10.21 -9.73 7.30
CA ALA A 80 -9.65 -9.67 8.64
C ALA A 80 -10.77 -9.61 9.67
N MET A 81 -10.63 -10.40 10.73
CA MET A 81 -11.62 -10.46 11.82
C MET A 81 -11.27 -9.53 12.99
N THR A 82 -10.02 -9.06 13.03
CA THR A 82 -9.51 -8.14 14.05
C THR A 82 -8.75 -6.98 13.43
N ALA A 83 -8.68 -5.86 14.14
CA ALA A 83 -7.94 -4.68 13.69
C ALA A 83 -6.46 -5.02 13.45
N LYS A 84 -5.88 -5.88 14.31
CA LYS A 84 -4.51 -6.36 14.16
C LYS A 84 -4.29 -7.10 12.84
N GLN A 85 -5.14 -8.09 12.53
CA GLN A 85 -5.03 -8.85 11.28
C GLN A 85 -5.18 -7.94 10.06
N ALA A 86 -6.10 -6.98 10.12
CA ALA A 86 -6.30 -6.01 9.05
C ALA A 86 -5.04 -5.16 8.85
N TRP A 87 -4.46 -4.67 9.95
CA TRP A 87 -3.24 -3.86 9.94
C TRP A 87 -2.01 -4.63 9.46
N GLU A 88 -1.84 -5.90 9.84
CA GLU A 88 -0.74 -6.75 9.36
C GLU A 88 -0.84 -7.02 7.87
N LYS A 89 -2.02 -7.40 7.37
CA LYS A 89 -2.25 -7.62 5.93
C LYS A 89 -1.99 -6.35 5.13
N LEU A 90 -2.46 -5.21 5.64
CA LEU A 90 -2.22 -3.91 5.02
C LEU A 90 -0.73 -3.56 4.98
N ARG A 91 0.00 -3.86 6.06
CA ARG A 91 1.44 -3.63 6.16
C ARG A 91 2.21 -4.49 5.16
N CYS A 92 1.88 -5.77 5.05
CA CYS A 92 2.48 -6.67 4.06
C CYS A 92 2.26 -6.16 2.64
N ALA A 93 1.02 -5.77 2.29
CA ALA A 93 0.72 -5.22 0.98
C ALA A 93 1.55 -3.94 0.67
N TYR A 94 1.79 -3.08 1.66
CA TYR A 94 2.65 -1.91 1.48
C TYR A 94 4.13 -2.25 1.35
N GLU A 95 4.61 -3.27 2.05
CA GLU A 95 6.00 -3.74 1.98
C GLU A 95 6.27 -4.45 0.65
N ASP A 96 5.34 -5.25 0.15
CA ASP A 96 5.42 -5.91 -1.16
C ASP A 96 5.53 -4.89 -2.31
N ILE A 97 4.75 -3.80 -2.27
CA ILE A 97 4.85 -2.70 -3.25
C ILE A 97 6.26 -2.07 -3.21
N GLY A 98 6.85 -1.91 -2.02
CA GLY A 98 8.21 -1.42 -1.85
C GLY A 98 9.27 -2.39 -2.40
N LEU A 99 9.11 -3.69 -2.17
CA LEU A 99 10.00 -4.75 -2.63
C LEU A 99 9.97 -4.88 -4.16
N VAL A 100 8.78 -4.93 -4.77
CA VAL A 100 8.61 -5.00 -6.24
C VAL A 100 9.33 -3.85 -6.91
N ARG A 101 9.19 -2.62 -6.39
CA ARG A 101 9.89 -1.45 -6.93
C ARG A 101 11.41 -1.59 -6.80
N ARG A 102 11.91 -2.06 -5.67
CA ARG A 102 13.34 -2.25 -5.46
C ARG A 102 13.90 -3.25 -6.47
N ILE A 103 13.22 -4.38 -6.69
CA ILE A 103 13.59 -5.39 -7.70
C ILE A 103 13.58 -4.79 -9.11
N LEU A 104 12.57 -3.99 -9.46
CA LEU A 104 12.47 -3.35 -10.78
C LEU A 104 13.55 -2.28 -10.99
N LEU A 105 13.91 -1.51 -9.95
CA LEU A 105 15.03 -0.57 -9.99
C LEU A 105 16.36 -1.31 -10.19
N TYR A 106 16.61 -2.38 -9.43
CA TYR A 106 17.76 -3.26 -9.65
C TYR A 106 17.77 -3.79 -11.09
N SER A 107 16.65 -4.30 -11.58
CA SER A 107 16.52 -4.79 -12.97
C SER A 107 16.78 -3.70 -14.00
N SER A 108 16.46 -2.43 -13.73
CA SER A 108 16.73 -1.30 -14.63
C SER A 108 18.18 -0.83 -14.61
N LEU A 109 18.85 -0.93 -13.45
CA LEU A 109 20.24 -0.51 -13.28
C LEU A 109 21.23 -1.55 -13.78
N PHE A 110 20.86 -2.84 -13.70
CA PHE A 110 21.74 -3.96 -14.02
C PHE A 110 21.36 -4.69 -15.32
N LYS A 111 20.36 -4.21 -16.07
CA LYS A 111 20.16 -4.61 -17.47
C LYS A 111 21.27 -3.98 -18.31
N THR A 112 22.35 -4.75 -18.51
CA THR A 112 23.29 -4.62 -19.62
C THR A 112 22.91 -5.65 -20.67
#